data_AF-A0A937LRD7-F1
#
_entry.id   AF-A0A937LRD7-F1
#
_cell.length_a   1.000
_cell.length_b   1.000
_cell.length_c   1.000
_cell.angle_alpha   90.00
_cell.angle_beta   90.00
_cell.angle_gamma   90.00
#
_symmetry.space_group_name_H-M   'P 1'
#
loop_
_entity.id
_entity.type
_entity.pdbx_description
1 polymer ?
#
loop_
_entity_poly.entity_id
_entity_poly.type
_entity_poly.pdbx_seq_one_letter_code
_entity_poly.pdbx_strand_id
1 'polypeptide(L)'
;MDLPKWHERPESSDKKITDQVVLDGKNFLKLADHFITFANTKNKTVKSTDLKYIMLYAAARYSAHVGKNVIQIDNHEEYVKHLSAQFIDMLREHLADPKL
;
A
#
# COMPACT_ATOMS: atom_id res chain seq x y z
N MET A 1 -5.75 -2.31 -19.33
CA MET A 1 -5.76 -1.05 -18.54
C MET A 1 -4.42 -1.00 -17.84
N ASP A 2 -3.61 0.03 -18.07
CA ASP A 2 -2.33 0.14 -17.37
C ASP A 2 -2.57 0.44 -15.89
N LEU A 3 -2.08 -0.44 -15.03
CA LEU A 3 -2.19 -0.29 -13.58
C LEU A 3 -1.12 0.70 -13.13
N PRO A 4 -1.48 1.76 -12.38
CA PRO A 4 -0.53 2.79 -11.97
C PRO A 4 0.53 2.22 -11.01
N LYS A 5 1.75 2.75 -11.08
CA LYS A 5 2.79 2.43 -10.10
C LYS A 5 2.54 3.16 -8.78
N TRP A 6 3.03 2.59 -7.68
CA TRP A 6 2.81 3.13 -6.35
C TRP A 6 3.44 4.52 -6.16
N HIS A 7 4.54 4.80 -6.85
CA HIS A 7 5.28 6.07 -6.80
C HIS A 7 4.81 7.11 -7.84
N GLU A 8 3.89 6.76 -8.76
CA GLU A 8 3.35 7.68 -9.78
C GLU A 8 2.27 8.58 -9.17
N ARG A 9 2.70 9.49 -8.29
CA ARG A 9 1.83 10.40 -7.53
C ARG A 9 2.42 11.80 -7.51
N PRO A 10 1.61 12.87 -7.57
CA PRO A 10 2.11 14.22 -7.34
C PRO A 10 2.61 14.34 -5.89
N GLU A 11 3.65 15.12 -5.65
CA GLU A 11 4.21 15.31 -4.30
C GLU A 11 3.19 15.90 -3.32
N SER A 12 2.40 16.87 -3.80
CA SER A 12 1.33 17.53 -3.03
C SER A 12 0.19 17.96 -3.96
N SER A 13 -0.99 18.22 -3.38
CA SER A 13 -2.15 18.73 -4.09
C SER A 13 -2.94 19.72 -3.22
N ASP A 14 -3.43 20.80 -3.82
CA ASP A 14 -4.37 21.73 -3.17
C ASP A 14 -5.80 21.19 -3.11
N LYS A 15 -6.08 20.06 -3.78
CA LYS A 15 -7.38 19.41 -3.78
C LYS A 15 -7.61 18.64 -2.48
N LYS A 16 -8.85 18.62 -1.99
CA LYS A 16 -9.23 17.76 -0.87
C LYS A 16 -9.00 16.30 -1.23
N ILE A 17 -8.64 15.47 -0.25
CA ILE A 17 -8.39 14.03 -0.42
C ILE A 17 -9.53 13.33 -1.16
N THR A 18 -10.79 13.71 -0.88
CA THR A 18 -12.00 13.14 -1.51
C THR A 18 -12.11 13.43 -3.00
N ASP A 19 -11.46 14.49 -3.47
CA ASP A 19 -11.58 15.01 -4.82
C ASP A 19 -10.34 14.64 -5.68
N GLN A 20 -9.41 13.88 -5.09
CA GLN A 20 -8.21 13.41 -5.75
C GLN A 20 -8.44 12.04 -6.39
N VAL A 21 -8.16 11.94 -7.70
CA VAL A 21 -8.22 10.66 -8.44
C VAL A 21 -7.11 9.71 -7.99
N VAL A 22 -5.91 10.24 -7.74
CA VAL A 22 -4.79 9.55 -7.10
C VAL A 22 -4.33 10.41 -5.95
N LEU A 23 -4.18 9.79 -4.77
CA LEU A 23 -3.75 10.48 -3.57
C LEU A 23 -2.31 11.01 -3.75
N ASP A 24 -2.10 12.29 -3.44
CA ASP A 24 -0.77 12.90 -3.40
C ASP A 24 0.16 12.20 -2.41
N GLY A 25 1.47 12.31 -2.64
CA GLY A 25 2.50 11.61 -1.88
C GLY A 25 2.43 11.93 -0.39
N LYS A 26 2.24 13.20 -0.02
CA LYS A 26 2.13 13.62 1.39
C LYS A 26 0.95 12.96 2.09
N ASN A 27 -0.24 12.98 1.50
CA ASN A 27 -1.42 12.36 2.10
C ASN A 27 -1.35 10.83 2.06
N PHE A 28 -0.72 10.25 1.04
CA PHE A 28 -0.46 8.81 0.94
C PHE A 28 0.40 8.33 2.12
N LEU A 29 1.55 8.96 2.34
CA LEU A 29 2.44 8.62 3.45
C LEU A 29 1.76 8.84 4.81
N LYS A 30 1.06 9.96 4.99
CA LYS A 30 0.32 10.25 6.22
C LYS A 30 -0.71 9.17 6.56
N LEU A 31 -1.45 8.67 5.56
CA LEU A 31 -2.41 7.59 5.78
C LEU A 31 -1.72 6.25 6.02
N ALA A 32 -0.59 5.97 5.34
CA ALA A 32 0.21 4.79 5.60
C ALA A 32 0.74 4.76 7.05
N ASP A 33 1.17 5.91 7.58
CA ASP A 33 1.64 6.06 8.97
C ASP A 33 0.58 5.67 10.01
N HIS A 34 -0.70 5.83 9.71
CA HIS A 34 -1.77 5.38 10.61
C HIS A 34 -1.78 3.84 10.75
N PHE A 35 -1.52 3.10 9.68
CA PHE A 35 -1.40 1.63 9.74
C PHE A 35 -0.14 1.20 10.48
N ILE A 36 0.97 1.90 10.28
CA ILE A 36 2.22 1.67 11.01
C ILE A 36 2.02 1.95 12.51
N THR A 37 1.36 3.05 12.87
CA THR A 37 1.04 3.41 14.25
C THR A 37 0.15 2.35 14.91
N PHE A 38 -0.84 1.84 14.17
CA PHE A 38 -1.67 0.74 14.63
C PHE A 38 -0.83 -0.53 14.88
N ALA A 39 0.04 -0.90 13.94
CA ALA A 39 0.93 -2.05 14.08
C ALA A 39 1.87 -1.89 15.28
N ASN A 40 2.48 -0.71 15.47
CA ASN A 40 3.35 -0.40 16.60
C ASN A 40 2.62 -0.48 17.94
N THR A 41 1.35 -0.06 17.97
CA THR A 41 0.51 -0.20 19.16
C THR A 41 0.27 -1.66 19.51
N LYS A 42 0.00 -2.51 18.50
CA LYS A 42 -0.19 -3.95 18.69
C LYS A 42 1.10 -4.72 18.97
N ASN A 43 2.25 -4.21 18.55
CA ASN A 43 3.55 -4.82 18.80
C ASN A 43 3.91 -4.91 20.29
N LYS A 44 3.21 -4.15 21.14
CA LYS A 44 3.33 -4.25 22.60
C LYS A 44 2.77 -5.56 23.16
N THR A 45 1.90 -6.25 22.41
CA THR A 45 1.23 -7.48 22.86
C THR A 45 1.33 -8.64 21.88
N VAL A 46 1.66 -8.39 20.62
CA VAL A 46 1.83 -9.41 19.56
C VAL A 46 3.22 -9.29 18.97
N LYS A 47 3.89 -10.41 18.68
CA LYS A 47 5.25 -10.40 18.10
C LYS A 47 5.26 -9.70 16.74
N SER A 48 6.28 -8.89 16.49
CA SER A 48 6.46 -8.18 15.21
C SER A 48 6.54 -9.13 14.01
N THR A 49 7.10 -10.33 14.23
CA THR A 49 7.18 -11.39 13.20
C THR A 49 5.82 -11.86 12.73
N ASP A 50 4.80 -11.84 13.59
CA ASP A 50 3.44 -12.20 13.24
C ASP A 50 2.69 -10.99 12.67
N LEU A 51 2.92 -9.80 13.24
CA LEU A 51 2.32 -8.55 12.77
C LEU A 51 2.65 -8.24 11.32
N LYS A 52 3.89 -8.45 10.87
CA LYS A 52 4.24 -8.24 9.45
C LYS A 52 3.40 -9.15 8.51
N TYR A 53 3.14 -10.40 8.92
CA TYR A 53 2.32 -11.31 8.12
C TYR A 53 0.83 -10.97 8.18
N ILE A 54 0.36 -10.49 9.33
CA ILE A 54 -1.01 -9.95 9.47
C ILE A 54 -1.21 -8.75 8.54
N MET A 55 -0.25 -7.83 8.48
CA MET A 55 -0.31 -6.69 7.56
C MET A 55 -0.30 -7.14 6.09
N LEU A 56 0.59 -8.07 5.73
CA LEU A 56 0.64 -8.61 4.37
C LEU A 56 -0.66 -9.31 3.97
N TYR A 57 -1.25 -10.10 4.88
CA TYR A 57 -2.55 -10.74 4.67
C TYR A 57 -3.68 -9.73 4.50
N ALA A 58 -3.73 -8.70 5.35
CA ALA A 58 -4.72 -7.63 5.25
C ALA A 58 -4.61 -6.86 3.93
N ALA A 59 -3.38 -6.54 3.50
CA ALA A 59 -3.11 -5.92 2.22
C ALA A 59 -3.59 -6.80 1.06
N ALA A 60 -3.25 -8.09 1.05
CA ALA A 60 -3.70 -9.02 0.01
C ALA A 60 -5.24 -9.11 -0.07
N ARG A 61 -5.92 -9.20 1.07
CA ARG A 61 -7.39 -9.27 1.12
C ARG A 61 -8.03 -7.98 0.58
N TYR A 62 -7.51 -6.82 0.98
CA TYR A 62 -8.05 -5.55 0.52
C TYR A 62 -7.79 -5.34 -0.98
N SER A 63 -6.58 -5.66 -1.46
CA SER A 63 -6.25 -5.63 -2.89
C SER A 63 -7.13 -6.55 -3.71
N ALA A 64 -7.42 -7.77 -3.25
CA ALA A 64 -8.34 -8.68 -3.93
C ALA A 64 -9.76 -8.12 -3.98
N HIS A 65 -10.24 -7.47 -2.91
CA HIS A 65 -11.52 -6.79 -2.91
C HIS A 65 -11.57 -5.65 -3.94
N VAL A 66 -10.53 -4.82 -4.00
CA VAL A 66 -10.43 -3.72 -4.98
C VAL A 66 -10.42 -4.28 -6.40
N GLY A 67 -9.50 -5.20 -6.70
CA GLY A 67 -9.37 -5.82 -8.01
C GLY A 67 -10.67 -6.47 -8.49
N LYS A 68 -11.33 -7.24 -7.63
CA LYS A 68 -12.54 -7.99 -8.01
C LYS A 68 -13.81 -7.14 -8.03
N ASN A 69 -14.02 -6.28 -7.03
CA ASN A 69 -15.33 -5.66 -6.81
C ASN A 69 -15.37 -4.17 -7.16
N VAL A 70 -14.24 -3.46 -7.08
CA VAL A 70 -14.18 -2.00 -7.29
C VAL A 70 -13.82 -1.68 -8.73
N ILE A 71 -12.69 -2.22 -9.20
CA ILE A 71 -12.19 -1.96 -10.56
C ILE A 71 -12.49 -3.10 -11.54
N GLN A 72 -13.01 -4.23 -11.05
CA GLN A 72 -13.48 -5.37 -11.85
C GLN A 72 -12.47 -5.82 -12.91
N ILE A 73 -11.25 -6.14 -12.48
CA ILE A 73 -10.19 -6.60 -13.38
C ILE A 73 -10.53 -7.98 -13.96
N ASP A 74 -10.51 -8.08 -15.28
CA ASP A 74 -10.75 -9.35 -16.00
C ASP A 74 -9.59 -10.35 -15.84
N ASN A 75 -8.33 -9.86 -15.90
CA ASN A 75 -7.13 -10.69 -15.81
C ASN A 75 -6.49 -10.60 -14.41
N HIS A 76 -6.93 -11.48 -13.50
CA HIS A 76 -6.43 -11.49 -12.13
C HIS A 76 -4.92 -11.79 -12.02
N GLU A 77 -4.36 -12.62 -12.91
CA GLU A 77 -2.94 -12.98 -12.86
C GLU A 77 -2.03 -11.78 -13.17
N GLU A 78 -2.43 -10.95 -14.12
CA GLU A 78 -1.71 -9.71 -14.44
C GLU A 78 -1.77 -8.71 -13.27
N TYR A 79 -2.92 -8.61 -12.60
CA TYR A 79 -3.08 -7.79 -11.40
C TYR A 79 -2.21 -8.27 -10.23
N VAL A 80 -2.16 -9.59 -10.00
CA VAL A 80 -1.29 -10.19 -8.99
C VAL A 80 0.18 -9.90 -9.28
N LYS A 81 0.61 -10.06 -10.54
CA LYS A 81 1.98 -9.73 -10.97
C LYS A 81 2.29 -8.26 -10.74
N HIS A 82 1.39 -7.36 -11.11
CA HIS A 82 1.55 -5.92 -10.88
C HIS A 82 1.74 -5.61 -9.40
N LEU A 83 0.82 -6.04 -8.54
CA LEU A 83 0.89 -5.79 -7.09
C LEU A 83 2.15 -6.38 -6.45
N SER A 84 2.55 -7.58 -6.88
CA SER A 84 3.78 -8.21 -6.41
C SER A 84 5.01 -7.38 -6.77
N ALA A 85 5.05 -6.85 -8.00
CA ALA A 85 6.13 -5.95 -8.44
C ALA A 85 6.15 -4.66 -7.61
N GLN A 86 5.00 -4.05 -7.33
CA GLN A 86 4.92 -2.85 -6.48
C GLN A 86 5.42 -3.14 -5.06
N PHE A 87 5.04 -4.28 -4.47
CA PHE A 87 5.50 -4.66 -3.13
C PHE A 87 7.01 -4.91 -3.06
N ILE A 88 7.56 -5.60 -4.06
CA ILE A 88 9.01 -5.84 -4.16
C ILE A 88 9.75 -4.51 -4.25
N ASP A 89 9.25 -3.58 -5.05
CA ASP A 89 9.83 -2.25 -5.22
C ASP A 89 9.83 -1.44 -3.92
N MET A 90 8.67 -1.31 -3.27
CA MET A 90 8.54 -0.64 -1.95
C MET A 90 9.47 -1.27 -0.90
N LEU A 91 9.52 -2.61 -0.83
CA LEU A 91 10.35 -3.31 0.15
C LEU A 91 11.85 -3.07 -0.11
N ARG A 92 12.26 -3.05 -1.38
CA ARG A 92 13.65 -2.74 -1.75
C ARG A 92 14.02 -1.32 -1.39
N GLU A 93 13.14 -0.35 -1.65
CA GLU A 93 13.37 1.05 -1.30
C GLU A 93 13.57 1.21 0.22
N HIS A 94 12.68 0.63 1.03
CA HIS A 94 12.81 0.69 2.48
C HIS A 94 14.03 -0.05 3.02
N LEU A 95 14.40 -1.20 2.45
CA LEU A 95 15.63 -1.92 2.87
C LEU A 95 16.91 -1.20 2.44
N ALA A 96 16.84 -0.35 1.42
CA ALA A 96 17.96 0.48 0.98
C ALA A 96 18.09 1.77 1.81
N ASP A 97 17.07 2.14 2.61
CA ASP A 97 17.13 3.30 3.50
C ASP A 97 18.07 3.01 4.68
N PRO A 98 19.21 3.72 4.81
CA PRO A 98 20.14 3.52 5.91
C PRO A 98 19.60 3.99 7.26
N LYS A 99 18.45 4.67 7.30
CA LYS A 99 17.83 5.23 8.52
C LYS A 99 16.62 4.43 9.01
N LEU A 100 16.29 3.31 8.35
CA LEU A 100 15.17 2.45 8.75
C LEU A 100 15.33 1.90 10.18
#